data_AF-A0A1G2QYH8-F1
#
_entry.id   AF-A0A1G2QYH8-F1
#
_cell.length_a   1.000
_cell.length_b   1.000
_cell.length_c   1.000
_cell.angle_alpha   90.00
_cell.angle_beta   90.00
_cell.angle_gamma   90.00
#
_symmetry.space_group_name_H-M   'P 1'
#
loop_
_entity.id
_entity.type
_entity.pdbx_description
1 polymer ?
#
loop_
_entity_poly.entity_id
_entity_poly.type
_entity_poly.pdbx_seq_one_letter_code
_entity_poly.pdbx_strand_id
1 'polypeptide(L)'
;MRRILPEGISLSHLSAVVDSFSEDIKKLLQHHIRIGTDSFNLCVVEGKPRIYFNDLGNARFATDDSGINLEETAEYYARAVVGVLTNGLTEAEYTEYKDYLEDHAEELAQRLKVNSLA
;
A
#
# COMPACT_ATOMS: atom_id res chain seq x y z
N MET A 1 -13.00 13.99 6.72
CA MET A 1 -11.96 13.02 6.29
C MET A 1 -10.60 13.62 6.68
N ARG A 2 -9.77 12.94 7.49
CA ARG A 2 -8.42 13.43 7.80
C ARG A 2 -7.53 13.15 6.59
N ARG A 3 -6.76 14.15 6.13
CA ARG A 3 -5.78 13.96 5.05
C ARG A 3 -4.64 13.09 5.57
N ILE A 4 -4.20 12.15 4.73
CA ILE A 4 -3.06 11.27 5.03
C ILE A 4 -1.74 11.99 4.73
N LEU A 5 -1.79 12.99 3.86
CA LEU A 5 -0.65 13.78 3.44
C LEU A 5 -0.76 15.23 3.97
N PRO A 6 0.37 15.88 4.29
CA PRO A 6 0.40 17.30 4.67
C PRO A 6 -0.02 18.20 3.49
N GLU A 7 -0.28 19.49 3.75
CA GLU A 7 -0.47 20.45 2.66
C GLU A 7 0.85 20.75 1.95
N GLY A 8 0.82 20.95 0.62
CA GLY A 8 2.01 21.29 -0.15
C GLY A 8 3.03 20.16 -0.17
N ILE A 9 2.55 18.94 -0.41
CA ILE A 9 3.39 17.74 -0.44
C ILE A 9 4.52 17.88 -1.46
N SER A 10 5.65 17.24 -1.20
CA SER A 10 6.72 17.10 -2.19
C SER A 10 6.75 15.68 -2.74
N LEU A 11 7.37 15.51 -3.93
CA LEU A 11 7.66 14.20 -4.50
C LEU A 11 8.46 13.30 -3.54
N SER A 12 9.44 13.88 -2.85
CA SER A 12 10.24 13.17 -1.84
C SER A 12 9.40 12.69 -0.65
N HIS A 13 8.36 13.43 -0.29
CA HIS A 13 7.43 13.02 0.75
C HIS A 13 6.57 11.84 0.29
N LEU A 14 6.02 11.91 -0.94
CA LEU A 14 5.28 10.78 -1.54
C LEU A 14 6.14 9.51 -1.60
N SER A 15 7.37 9.63 -2.09
CA SER A 15 8.32 8.52 -2.19
C SER A 15 8.56 7.87 -0.82
N ALA A 16 8.85 8.67 0.20
CA ALA A 16 9.08 8.16 1.56
C ALA A 16 7.85 7.46 2.15
N VAL A 17 6.65 7.95 1.83
CA VAL A 17 5.38 7.34 2.23
C VAL A 17 5.16 5.99 1.55
N VAL A 18 5.39 5.91 0.24
CA VAL A 18 5.29 4.66 -0.55
C VAL A 18 6.28 3.62 -0.03
N ASP A 19 7.53 4.01 0.25
CA ASP A 19 8.54 3.11 0.79
C ASP A 19 8.18 2.58 2.19
N SER A 20 7.59 3.43 3.05
CA SER A 20 7.11 2.99 4.37
C SER A 20 6.04 1.90 4.25
N PHE A 21 5.13 2.00 3.28
CA PHE A 21 4.12 0.97 3.03
C PHE A 21 4.73 -0.32 2.47
N SER A 22 5.75 -0.22 1.61
CA SER A 22 6.42 -1.38 1.02
C SER A 22 6.89 -2.38 2.09
N GLU A 23 7.51 -1.88 3.16
CA GLU A 23 8.03 -2.74 4.24
C GLU A 23 6.93 -3.46 5.03
N ASP A 24 5.80 -2.79 5.27
CA ASP A 24 4.65 -3.40 5.96
C ASP A 24 3.98 -4.46 5.07
N ILE A 25 3.86 -4.20 3.75
CA ILE A 25 3.31 -5.16 2.79
C ILE A 25 4.21 -6.39 2.63
N LYS A 26 5.54 -6.21 2.56
CA LYS A 26 6.48 -7.33 2.48
C LYS A 26 6.29 -8.33 3.60
N LYS A 27 6.15 -7.84 4.84
CA LYS A 27 5.92 -8.70 6.01
C LYS A 27 4.63 -9.51 5.86
N LEU A 28 3.56 -8.91 5.34
CA LEU A 28 2.31 -9.63 5.09
C LEU A 28 2.49 -10.75 4.06
N LEU A 29 3.19 -10.46 2.95
CA LEU A 29 3.45 -11.44 1.90
C LEU A 29 4.35 -12.59 2.40
N GLN A 30 5.41 -12.28 3.15
CA GLN A 30 6.32 -13.28 3.75
C GLN A 30 5.62 -14.23 4.72
N HIS A 31 4.54 -13.78 5.35
CA HIS A 31 3.74 -14.60 6.26
C HIS A 31 2.51 -15.23 5.58
N HIS A 32 2.42 -15.19 4.24
CA HIS A 32 1.28 -15.70 3.47
C HIS A 32 -0.07 -15.15 3.96
N ILE A 33 -0.09 -13.88 4.35
CA ILE A 33 -1.29 -13.21 4.86
C ILE A 33 -1.97 -12.47 3.72
N ARG A 34 -3.18 -12.90 3.37
CA ARG A 34 -4.09 -12.16 2.50
C ARG A 34 -5.20 -11.53 3.31
N ILE A 35 -5.35 -10.22 3.18
CA ILE A 35 -6.39 -9.50 3.92
C ILE A 35 -7.38 -8.91 2.90
N GLY A 36 -8.67 -8.88 3.25
CA GLY A 36 -9.70 -8.31 2.38
C GLY A 36 -9.55 -6.80 2.22
N THR A 37 -10.11 -6.24 1.13
CA THR A 37 -10.16 -4.78 0.85
C THR A 37 -10.69 -3.95 2.01
N ASP A 38 -11.62 -4.52 2.75
CA ASP A 38 -12.33 -3.95 3.91
C ASP A 38 -11.53 -4.02 5.21
N SER A 39 -10.49 -4.85 5.23
CA SER A 39 -9.67 -5.13 6.40
C SER A 39 -8.40 -4.26 6.44
N PHE A 40 -8.06 -3.60 5.32
CA PHE A 40 -7.05 -2.55 5.26
C PHE A 40 -7.64 -1.24 5.76
N ASN A 41 -7.12 -0.74 6.87
CA ASN A 41 -7.18 0.68 7.13
C ASN A 41 -5.79 1.25 7.05
N LEU A 42 -5.58 2.16 6.10
CA LEU A 42 -4.35 2.90 6.04
C LEU A 42 -4.49 4.08 7.00
N CYS A 43 -3.71 4.04 8.07
CA CYS A 43 -3.75 5.03 9.14
C CYS A 43 -2.44 5.79 9.18
N VAL A 44 -2.50 7.07 9.55
CA VAL A 44 -1.30 7.84 9.89
C VAL A 44 -1.05 7.68 11.38
N VAL A 45 0.06 7.04 11.72
CA VAL A 45 0.53 6.84 13.09
C VAL A 45 1.82 7.62 13.25
N GLU A 46 1.86 8.58 14.17
CA GLU A 46 3.04 9.43 14.42
C GLU A 46 3.55 10.16 13.17
N GLY A 47 2.63 10.63 12.32
CA GLY A 47 2.96 11.31 11.06
C GLY A 47 3.45 10.37 9.95
N LYS A 48 3.43 9.05 10.17
CA LYS A 48 3.83 8.05 9.18
C LYS A 48 2.62 7.19 8.76
N PRO A 49 2.40 7.01 7.45
CA PRO A 49 1.43 6.06 6.96
C PRO A 49 1.80 4.63 7.36
N ARG A 50 0.81 3.89 7.86
CA ARG A 50 0.92 2.51 8.29
C ARG A 50 -0.30 1.73 7.84
N ILE A 51 -0.09 0.45 7.53
CA ILE A 51 -1.19 -0.51 7.39
C ILE A 51 -1.69 -0.87 8.79
N TYR A 52 -2.97 -0.63 9.04
CA TYR A 52 -3.68 -0.98 10.25
C TYR A 52 -4.78 -1.99 9.92
N PHE A 53 -4.96 -2.95 10.83
CA PHE A 53 -6.00 -3.97 10.71
C PHE A 53 -7.15 -3.57 11.60
N ASN A 54 -8.24 -3.05 11.01
CA ASN A 54 -9.42 -2.68 11.79
C ASN A 54 -10.36 -3.87 12.00
N ASP A 55 -10.23 -4.92 11.21
CA ASP A 55 -11.04 -6.13 11.36
C ASP A 55 -10.26 -7.38 10.93
N LEU A 56 -9.71 -8.10 11.91
CA LEU A 56 -9.10 -9.41 11.68
C LEU A 56 -10.16 -10.48 11.33
N GLY A 57 -11.45 -10.19 11.51
CA GLY A 57 -12.55 -11.11 11.25
C GLY A 57 -12.74 -11.46 9.77
N ASN A 58 -12.33 -10.57 8.85
CA ASN A 58 -12.35 -10.79 7.41
C ASN A 58 -10.95 -11.06 6.81
N ALA A 59 -9.91 -11.09 7.64
CA ALA A 59 -8.58 -11.50 7.21
C ALA A 59 -8.60 -12.99 6.86
N ARG A 60 -8.30 -13.31 5.60
CA ARG A 60 -8.17 -14.69 5.14
C ARG A 60 -6.71 -15.09 5.26
N PHE A 61 -6.33 -15.57 6.44
CA PHE A 61 -5.08 -16.30 6.59
C PHE A 61 -5.17 -17.53 5.69
N ALA A 62 -4.40 -17.56 4.59
CA ALA A 62 -4.26 -18.80 3.86
C ALA A 62 -3.44 -19.70 4.77
N THR A 63 -4.11 -20.67 5.40
CA THR A 63 -3.46 -21.59 6.33
C THR A 63 -2.56 -22.60 5.62
N ASP A 64 -2.52 -22.57 4.28
CA ASP A 64 -1.95 -23.62 3.45
C ASP A 64 -1.28 -22.98 2.20
N ASP A 65 -0.02 -23.33 1.96
CA ASP A 65 0.92 -22.77 0.95
C ASP A 65 0.49 -22.84 -0.53
N SER A 66 -0.76 -23.20 -0.86
CA SER A 66 -1.20 -23.49 -2.23
C SER A 66 -2.20 -22.50 -2.84
N GLY A 67 -2.66 -21.48 -2.08
CA GLY A 67 -3.81 -20.66 -2.50
C GLY A 67 -3.56 -19.17 -2.75
N ILE A 68 -2.41 -18.61 -2.33
CA ILE A 68 -2.12 -17.19 -2.53
C ILE A 68 -1.25 -17.02 -3.77
N ASN A 69 -1.84 -16.45 -4.82
CA ASN A 69 -1.05 -15.86 -5.89
C ASN A 69 -0.36 -14.59 -5.34
N LEU A 70 0.92 -14.73 -4.99
CA LEU A 70 1.74 -13.64 -4.42
C LEU A 70 1.86 -12.47 -5.39
N GLU A 71 1.88 -12.73 -6.70
CA GLU A 71 1.97 -11.69 -7.73
C GLU A 71 0.71 -10.83 -7.76
N GLU A 72 -0.47 -11.47 -7.84
CA GLU A 72 -1.76 -10.78 -7.80
C GLU A 72 -1.94 -10.01 -6.47
N THR A 73 -1.46 -10.59 -5.37
CA THR A 73 -1.58 -9.96 -4.04
C THR A 73 -0.67 -8.75 -3.92
N ALA A 74 0.56 -8.81 -4.45
CA ALA A 74 1.49 -7.69 -4.50
C ALA A 74 0.95 -6.53 -5.35
N GLU A 75 0.43 -6.82 -6.54
CA GLU A 75 -0.21 -5.82 -7.40
C GLU A 75 -1.41 -5.16 -6.73
N TYR A 76 -2.25 -5.97 -6.09
CA TYR A 76 -3.41 -5.50 -5.37
C TYR A 76 -3.03 -4.51 -4.26
N TYR A 77 -2.03 -4.83 -3.43
CA TYR A 77 -1.58 -3.92 -2.37
C TYR A 77 -0.91 -2.66 -2.90
N ALA A 78 -0.11 -2.75 -3.97
CA ALA A 78 0.52 -1.58 -4.58
C ALA A 78 -0.53 -0.57 -5.08
N ARG A 79 -1.59 -1.06 -5.74
CA ARG A 79 -2.70 -0.20 -6.20
C ARG A 79 -3.51 0.38 -5.04
N ALA A 80 -3.71 -0.38 -3.96
CA ALA A 80 -4.39 0.11 -2.78
C ALA A 80 -3.64 1.28 -2.11
N VAL A 81 -2.31 1.20 -2.03
CA VAL A 81 -1.46 2.29 -1.52
C VAL A 81 -1.67 3.56 -2.35
N VAL A 82 -1.59 3.47 -3.68
CA VAL A 82 -1.76 4.62 -4.56
C VAL A 82 -3.17 5.22 -4.46
N GLY A 83 -4.22 4.38 -4.45
CA GLY A 83 -5.59 4.87 -4.29
C GLY A 83 -5.80 5.66 -3.01
N VAL A 84 -5.15 5.25 -1.91
CA VAL A 84 -5.20 5.99 -0.65
C VAL A 84 -4.44 7.30 -0.71
N LEU A 85 -3.26 7.35 -1.36
CA LEU A 85 -2.53 8.59 -1.54
C LEU A 85 -3.36 9.59 -2.35
N THR A 86 -3.95 9.13 -3.46
CA THR A 86 -4.85 9.95 -4.30
C THR A 86 -6.01 10.54 -3.49
N ASN A 87 -6.61 9.79 -2.56
CA ASN A 87 -7.66 10.30 -1.68
C ASN A 87 -7.20 11.40 -0.71
N GLY A 88 -5.90 11.51 -0.44
CA GLY A 88 -5.31 12.58 0.38
C GLY A 88 -5.02 13.87 -0.39
N LEU A 89 -4.95 13.80 -1.71
CA LEU A 89 -4.59 14.90 -2.59
C LEU A 89 -5.80 15.75 -2.98
N THR A 90 -5.55 17.03 -3.23
CA THR A 90 -6.46 17.86 -4.02
C THR A 90 -6.38 17.48 -5.50
N GLU A 91 -7.33 17.94 -6.30
CA GLU A 91 -7.33 17.70 -7.75
C GLU A 91 -6.08 18.29 -8.44
N ALA A 92 -5.62 19.45 -7.99
CA ALA A 92 -4.40 20.08 -8.51
C ALA A 92 -3.15 19.25 -8.20
N GLU A 93 -3.01 18.81 -6.94
CA GLU A 93 -1.89 17.94 -6.52
C GLU A 93 -1.95 16.58 -7.23
N TYR A 94 -3.15 15.99 -7.40
CA TYR A 94 -3.30 14.74 -8.14
C TYR A 94 -2.87 14.90 -9.61
N THR A 95 -3.29 15.97 -10.27
CA THR A 95 -2.90 16.25 -11.66
C THR A 95 -1.39 16.40 -11.80
N GLU A 96 -0.74 17.03 -10.82
CA GLU A 96 0.72 17.21 -10.79
C GLU A 96 1.47 15.87 -10.62
N TYR A 97 0.97 14.98 -9.76
CA TYR A 97 1.67 13.75 -9.38
C TYR A 97 1.12 12.47 -10.01
N LYS A 98 0.14 12.55 -10.90
CA LYS A 98 -0.55 11.39 -11.47
C LYS A 98 0.42 10.37 -12.06
N ASP A 99 1.25 10.81 -13.00
CA ASP A 99 2.17 9.91 -13.72
C ASP A 99 3.15 9.25 -12.74
N TYR A 100 3.68 10.03 -11.79
CA TYR A 100 4.54 9.52 -10.73
C TYR A 100 3.86 8.42 -9.90
N LEU A 101 2.61 8.64 -9.50
CA LEU A 101 1.85 7.68 -8.70
C LEU A 101 1.52 6.40 -9.48
N GLU A 102 1.17 6.52 -10.77
CA GLU A 102 0.91 5.37 -11.64
C GLU A 102 2.19 4.54 -11.85
N ASP A 103 3.31 5.19 -12.18
CA ASP A 103 4.61 4.55 -12.36
C ASP A 103 5.07 3.86 -11.06
N HIS A 104 4.95 4.55 -9.91
CA HIS A 104 5.34 3.98 -8.62
C HIS A 104 4.45 2.82 -8.17
N ALA A 105 3.19 2.75 -8.62
CA ALA A 105 2.34 1.58 -8.38
C ALA A 105 2.96 0.34 -9.04
N GLU A 106 3.40 0.48 -10.29
CA GLU A 106 4.01 -0.59 -11.05
C GLU A 106 5.37 -0.99 -10.46
N GLU A 107 6.24 -0.02 -10.18
CA GLU A 107 7.54 -0.26 -9.55
C GLU A 107 7.41 -0.95 -8.19
N LEU A 108 6.47 -0.50 -7.35
CA LEU A 108 6.21 -1.11 -6.06
C LEU A 108 5.73 -2.56 -6.23
N ALA A 109 4.80 -2.82 -7.16
CA ALA A 109 4.34 -4.17 -7.45
C ALA A 109 5.50 -5.08 -7.88
N GLN A 110 6.37 -4.62 -8.79
CA GLN A 110 7.55 -5.36 -9.23
C GLN A 110 8.52 -5.64 -8.07
N ARG A 111 8.80 -4.64 -7.21
CA ARG A 111 9.65 -4.81 -6.02
C ARG A 111 9.07 -5.83 -5.04
N LEU A 112 7.76 -5.83 -4.82
CA LEU A 112 7.08 -6.76 -3.92
C LEU A 112 7.07 -8.20 -4.47
N LYS A 113 6.97 -8.36 -5.79
CA LYS A 113 7.08 -9.67 -6.46
C LYS A 113 8.47 -10.30 -6.26
N VAL A 114 9.55 -9.53 -6.49
CA VAL A 114 10.92 -10.05 -6.39
C VAL A 114 11.30 -10.45 -4.95
N ASN A 115 10.80 -9.71 -3.95
CA ASN A 115 11.17 -9.92 -2.54
C ASN A 115 10.26 -10.91 -1.78
N SER A 116 9.12 -11.33 -2.34
CA SER A 116 8.23 -12.30 -1.69
C SER A 116 8.66 -13.76 -1.91
N LEU A 117 9.74 -13.97 -2.69
CA LEU A 117 10.32 -15.29 -3.02
C LEU A 117 11.72 -15.52 -2.42
N ALA A 118 12.25 -14.55 -1.66
CA ALA A 118 13.58 -14.58 -1.05
C ALA A 118 13.49 -14.66 0.48
#